data_AF-A0A9E4G8L9-F1
#
_entry.id   AF-A0A9E4G8L9-F1
#
_cell.length_a   1.000
_cell.length_b   1.000
_cell.length_c   1.000
_cell.angle_alpha   90.00
_cell.angle_beta   90.00
_cell.angle_gamma   90.00
#
_symmetry.space_group_name_H-M   'P 1'
#
loop_
_entity.id
_entity.type
_entity.pdbx_description
1 polymer ?
#
loop_
_entity_poly.entity_id
_entity_poly.type
_entity_poly.pdbx_seq_one_letter_code
_entity_poly.pdbx_strand_id
1 'polypeptide(L)'
;METPAVVAAIRLLMLTGCRLGEIRTLRWEDVDLDAAELRWRDAKSGAKMIPLNGPALEVLANAVRIEGNPYVIVGAGEGAHLTDLRKPWWR
;
A
#
# COMPACT_ATOMS: atom_id res chain seq x y z
N MET A 1 11.07 -6.73 10.54
CA MET A 1 9.65 -6.48 10.86
C MET A 1 8.87 -6.44 9.55
N GLU A 2 8.75 -7.58 8.86
CA GLU A 2 8.18 -7.64 7.49
C GLU A 2 6.74 -8.16 7.47
N THR A 3 6.36 -8.96 8.47
CA THR A 3 5.06 -9.66 8.50
C THR A 3 3.84 -8.72 8.45
N PRO A 4 3.78 -7.60 9.20
CA PRO A 4 2.61 -6.72 9.15
C PRO A 4 2.44 -6.03 7.78
N ALA A 5 3.55 -5.57 7.19
CA ALA A 5 3.53 -4.91 5.88
C ALA A 5 3.15 -5.89 4.76
N VAL A 6 3.64 -7.13 4.81
CA VAL A 6 3.27 -8.20 3.88
C VAL A 6 1.77 -8.51 3.97
N VAL A 7 1.23 -8.66 5.18
CA VAL A 7 -0.20 -8.94 5.39
C VAL A 7 -1.06 -7.79 4.88
N ALA A 8 -0.68 -6.54 5.17
CA ALA A 8 -1.38 -5.36 4.67
C ALA A 8 -1.37 -5.31 3.14
N ALA A 9 -0.21 -5.55 2.51
CA ALA A 9 -0.08 -5.58 1.06
C ALA A 9 -0.98 -6.63 0.41
N ILE A 10 -1.00 -7.86 0.94
CA ILE A 10 -1.85 -8.95 0.42
C ILE A 10 -3.33 -8.59 0.58
N ARG A 11 -3.74 -8.05 1.74
CA ARG A 11 -5.13 -7.62 1.96
C ARG A 11 -5.55 -6.52 1.00
N LEU A 12 -4.73 -5.48 0.81
CA LEU A 12 -5.03 -4.40 -0.13
C LEU A 12 -5.13 -4.92 -1.56
N LEU A 13 -4.26 -5.83 -1.98
CA LEU A 13 -4.34 -6.45 -3.31
C LEU A 13 -5.68 -7.16 -3.53
N MET A 14 -6.14 -7.93 -2.56
CA MET A 14 -7.42 -8.64 -2.64
C MET A 14 -8.63 -7.70 -2.60
N LEU A 15 -8.55 -6.62 -1.82
CA LEU A 15 -9.68 -5.72 -1.58
C LEU A 15 -9.84 -4.64 -2.65
N THR A 16 -8.75 -4.19 -3.28
CA THR A 16 -8.78 -3.09 -4.26
C THR A 16 -8.59 -3.55 -5.71
N GLY A 17 -8.13 -4.79 -5.94
CA GLY A 17 -7.82 -5.31 -7.27
C GLY A 17 -6.67 -4.57 -7.97
N CYS A 18 -5.90 -3.77 -7.23
CA CYS A 18 -4.74 -3.07 -7.77
C CYS A 18 -3.60 -4.05 -8.10
N ARG A 19 -2.70 -3.64 -8.99
CA ARG A 19 -1.51 -4.41 -9.33
C ARG A 19 -0.54 -4.42 -8.15
N LEU A 20 0.24 -5.49 -8.05
CA LEU A 20 1.31 -5.61 -7.05
C LEU A 20 2.24 -4.39 -7.04
N GLY A 21 2.63 -3.90 -8.22
CA GLY A 21 3.47 -2.71 -8.33
C GLY A 21 2.82 -1.47 -7.69
N GLU A 22 1.53 -1.26 -7.95
CA GLU A 22 0.76 -0.11 -7.45
C GLU A 22 0.66 -0.15 -5.91
N ILE A 23 0.36 -1.31 -5.32
CA ILE A 23 0.29 -1.46 -3.86
C ILE A 23 1.67 -1.36 -3.21
N ARG A 24 2.72 -1.92 -3.83
CA ARG A 24 4.09 -1.82 -3.31
C ARG A 24 4.60 -0.40 -3.30
N THR A 25 4.30 0.38 -4.32
CA THR A 25 4.76 1.77 -4.41
C THR A 25 3.72 2.77 -3.91
N LEU A 26 2.64 2.30 -3.27
CA LEU A 26 1.58 3.15 -2.76
C LEU A 26 2.13 4.09 -1.68
N ARG A 27 1.92 5.38 -1.86
CA ARG A 27 2.32 6.40 -0.91
C ARG A 27 1.13 6.97 -0.17
N TRP A 28 1.37 7.52 1.01
CA TRP A 28 0.33 8.20 1.79
C TRP A 28 -0.28 9.41 1.06
N GLU A 29 0.45 10.04 0.14
CA GLU A 29 -0.08 11.12 -0.72
C GLU A 29 -1.12 10.64 -1.74
N ASP A 30 -1.11 9.34 -2.08
CA ASP A 30 -2.07 8.73 -2.99
C ASP A 30 -3.32 8.20 -2.24
N VAL A 31 -3.34 8.26 -0.90
CA VAL A 31 -4.45 7.74 -0.08
C VAL A 31 -5.31 8.89 0.43
N ASP A 32 -6.56 8.92 0.01
CA ASP A 32 -7.57 9.83 0.56
C ASP A 32 -8.56 9.04 1.42
N LEU A 33 -8.36 9.11 2.74
CA LEU A 33 -9.23 8.41 3.70
C LEU A 33 -10.59 9.09 3.87
N ASP A 34 -10.71 10.39 3.56
CA ASP A 34 -11.96 11.15 3.68
C ASP A 34 -12.87 10.85 2.49
N ALA A 35 -12.31 10.88 1.27
CA ALA A 35 -13.00 10.49 0.05
C ALA A 35 -13.08 8.97 -0.15
N ALA A 36 -12.46 8.18 0.73
CA ALA A 36 -12.35 6.73 0.64
C ALA A 36 -11.86 6.23 -0.73
N GLU A 37 -10.75 6.78 -1.22
CA GLU A 37 -10.19 6.45 -2.53
C GLU A 37 -8.65 6.41 -2.54
N LEU A 38 -8.09 5.68 -3.50
CA LEU A 38 -6.70 5.80 -3.92
C LEU A 38 -6.64 6.63 -5.19
N ARG A 39 -5.75 7.62 -5.21
CA ARG A 39 -5.64 8.58 -6.30
C ARG A 39 -4.20 8.79 -6.73
N TRP A 40 -3.86 8.31 -7.92
CA TRP A 40 -2.56 8.57 -8.55
C TRP A 40 -2.68 9.72 -9.54
N ARG A 41 -1.95 10.82 -9.27
CA ARG A 41 -1.98 12.02 -10.12
C ARG A 41 -1.06 11.91 -11.35
N ASP A 42 0.03 11.14 -11.26
CA ASP A 42 1.08 11.04 -12.30
C ASP A 42 1.16 9.65 -12.97
N ALA A 43 0.08 8.87 -12.97
CA ALA A 43 0.13 7.59 -13.63
C ALA A 43 0.31 7.79 -15.14
N LYS A 44 1.35 7.17 -15.74
CA LYS A 44 1.65 7.15 -17.19
C LYS A 44 0.44 6.79 -18.08
N SER A 45 -0.61 6.20 -17.50
CA SER A 45 -1.84 5.80 -18.17
C SER A 45 -3.01 6.76 -17.92
N GLY A 46 -2.78 7.96 -17.39
CA GLY A 46 -3.80 8.92 -16.96
C GLY A 46 -4.13 8.79 -15.47
N ALA A 47 -4.70 9.86 -14.91
CA ALA A 47 -5.09 9.90 -13.50
C ALA A 47 -6.01 8.71 -13.15
N LYS A 48 -5.59 7.93 -12.15
CA LYS A 48 -6.30 6.71 -11.73
C LYS A 48 -6.91 6.94 -10.36
N MET A 49 -8.19 6.63 -10.24
CA MET A 49 -8.96 6.68 -9.00
C MET A 49 -9.52 5.30 -8.73
N ILE A 50 -9.32 4.77 -7.52
CA ILE A 50 -9.85 3.47 -7.08
C ILE A 50 -10.62 3.69 -5.79
N PRO A 51 -11.94 3.50 -5.76
CA PRO A 51 -12.71 3.57 -4.53
C PRO A 51 -12.30 2.44 -3.57
N LEU A 52 -12.24 2.75 -2.29
CA LEU A 52 -11.88 1.83 -1.21
C LEU A 52 -13.16 1.35 -0.50
N ASN A 53 -13.23 0.05 -0.25
CA ASN A 53 -14.26 -0.50 0.63
C ASN A 53 -13.86 -0.38 2.11
N GLY A 54 -14.83 -0.56 3.01
CA GLY A 54 -14.61 -0.50 4.46
C GLY A 54 -13.39 -1.30 4.94
N PRO A 55 -13.25 -2.59 4.56
CA PRO A 55 -12.09 -3.38 4.97
C PRO A 55 -10.75 -2.83 4.46
N ALA A 56 -10.70 -2.24 3.27
CA ALA A 56 -9.46 -1.63 2.77
C ALA A 56 -9.09 -0.37 3.56
N LEU A 57 -10.09 0.44 3.94
CA LEU A 57 -9.89 1.58 4.83
C LEU A 57 -9.37 1.15 6.20
N GLU A 58 -9.91 0.07 6.77
CA GLU A 58 -9.41 -0.48 8.03
C GLU A 58 -7.95 -0.93 7.93
N VAL A 59 -7.57 -1.57 6.83
CA VAL A 59 -6.16 -1.97 6.61
C VAL A 59 -5.26 -0.74 6.53
N LEU A 60 -5.69 0.32 5.84
CA LEU A 60 -4.92 1.56 5.72
C LEU A 60 -4.83 2.31 7.06
N ALA A 61 -5.92 2.39 7.81
CA ALA A 61 -5.95 3.05 9.12
C ALA A 61 -5.04 2.36 10.15
N ASN A 62 -4.86 1.04 10.03
CA ASN A 62 -3.99 0.25 10.90
C ASN A 62 -2.57 0.04 10.34
N ALA A 63 -2.27 0.55 9.15
CA ALA A 63 -0.94 0.40 8.57
C ALA A 63 0.09 1.25 9.33
N VAL A 64 1.27 0.69 9.55
CA VAL A 64 2.34 1.38 10.28
C VAL A 64 2.88 2.52 9.42
N ARG A 65 2.76 3.75 9.93
CA ARG A 65 3.37 4.94 9.32
C ARG A 65 4.68 5.25 10.00
N ILE A 66 5.77 5.26 9.23
CA ILE A 66 7.11 5.58 9.70
C ILE A 66 7.43 7.02 9.27
N GLU A 67 7.86 7.86 10.21
CA GLU A 67 8.29 9.23 9.89
C GLU A 67 9.46 9.20 8.90
N GLY A 68 9.39 10.06 7.87
CA GLY A 68 10.37 10.07 6.77
C GLY A 68 10.19 8.97 5.71
N ASN A 69 9.27 8.02 5.87
CA ASN A 69 8.92 7.03 4.85
C ASN A 69 7.58 7.37 4.18
N PRO A 70 7.55 7.70 2.87
CA PRO A 70 6.32 8.08 2.19
C PRO A 70 5.40 6.89 1.89
N TYR A 71 5.89 5.65 1.98
CA TYR A 71 5.17 4.46 1.54
C TYR A 71 4.23 3.90 2.62
N VAL A 72 3.08 3.41 2.17
CA VAL A 72 2.11 2.69 3.02
C VAL A 72 2.65 1.31 3.38
N ILE A 73 3.21 0.61 2.40
CA ILE A 73 3.80 -0.72 2.58
C ILE A 73 5.31 -0.58 2.80
N VAL A 74 5.68 -0.43 4.08
CA VAL A 74 7.08 -0.24 4.48
C VAL A 74 7.94 -1.49 4.26
N GLY A 75 9.14 -1.28 3.73
CA GLY A 75 10.16 -2.31 3.55
C GLY A 75 11.13 -2.39 4.72
N ALA A 76 12.13 -3.27 4.62
CA ALA A 76 13.16 -3.45 5.65
C ALA A 76 14.26 -2.37 5.64
N GLY A 77 14.40 -1.61 4.55
CA GLY A 77 15.36 -0.50 4.44
C GLY A 77 14.75 0.84 4.83
N GLU A 78 15.58 1.79 5.27
CA GLU A 78 15.16 3.16 5.57
C GLU A 78 14.53 3.83 4.34
N GLY A 79 13.34 4.42 4.51
CA GLY A 79 12.58 5.05 3.42
C GLY A 79 12.14 4.11 2.28
N ALA A 80 12.38 2.81 2.41
CA ALA A 80 12.08 1.85 1.37
C ALA A 80 10.66 1.30 1.52
N HIS A 81 10.08 0.91 0.39
CA HIS A 81 8.87 0.09 0.36
C HIS A 81 9.21 -1.40 0.31
N LEU A 82 8.22 -2.25 0.60
CA LEU A 82 8.40 -3.70 0.49
C LEU A 82 8.80 -4.07 -0.94
N THR A 83 9.92 -4.79 -1.09
CA THR A 83 10.50 -5.12 -2.39
C THR A 83 10.29 -6.57 -2.83
N ASP A 84 9.97 -7.46 -1.92
CA ASP A 84 9.67 -8.84 -2.25
C ASP A 84 8.60 -9.38 -1.31
N LEU A 85 7.45 -9.75 -1.87
CA LEU A 85 6.45 -10.49 -1.11
C LEU A 85 6.87 -11.95 -0.91
N ARG A 86 7.89 -12.45 -1.63
CA ARG A 86 8.25 -13.87 -1.70
C ARG A 86 9.17 -14.41 -0.62
N LYS A 87 9.78 -13.55 0.18
CA LYS A 87 10.67 -13.98 1.26
C LYS A 87 9.99 -14.69 2.46
N PRO A 88 8.70 -14.48 2.81
CA PRO A 88 8.12 -15.07 4.03
C PRO A 88 7.89 -16.59 3.97
N TRP A 89 7.67 -17.16 2.77
CA TRP A 89 7.26 -18.57 2.61
C TRP A 89 8.41 -19.57 2.45
N TRP A 90 9.66 -19.11 2.45
CA TRP A 90 10.86 -19.95 2.42
C TRP A 90 11.56 -20.04 3.79
N ARG A 91 10.82 -19.90 4.89
CA ARG A 91 11.35 -20.12 6.25
C ARG A 91 11.26 -21.57 6.67
#